data_AF-A0A2R7Y2E3-F1
#
_entry.id   AF-A0A2R7Y2E3-F1
#
_cell.length_a   1.000
_cell.length_b   1.000
_cell.length_c   1.000
_cell.angle_alpha   90.00
_cell.angle_beta   90.00
_cell.angle_gamma   90.00
#
_symmetry.space_group_name_H-M   'P 1'
#
loop_
_entity.id
_entity.type
_entity.pdbx_description
1 polymer ?
#
loop_
_entity_poly.entity_id
_entity_poly.type
_entity_poly.pdbx_seq_one_letter_code
_entity_poly.pdbx_strand_id
1 'polypeptide(L)'
;MAVTKYGFKGLKFLPVYNFFFPNDRRAYPFYEKALELNVPVMFHSAAVGSTAARMKYGHPMYLEDVVMDFPKLKICISHMSFP
;
A
#
# COMPACT_ATOMS: atom_id res chain seq x y z
N MET A 1 7.04 -14.41 11.12
CA MET A 1 6.56 -13.09 10.65
C MET A 1 5.34 -12.68 11.45
N ALA A 2 4.96 -11.40 11.49
CA ALA A 2 3.84 -10.96 12.32
C ALA A 2 2.51 -11.67 11.98
N VAL A 3 2.28 -11.93 10.68
CA VAL A 3 1.14 -12.70 10.17
C VAL A 3 1.09 -14.12 10.77
N THR A 4 2.22 -14.84 10.79
CA THR A 4 2.27 -16.24 11.24
C THR A 4 2.40 -16.41 12.75
N LYS A 5 3.13 -15.50 13.42
CA LYS A 5 3.42 -15.60 14.85
C LYS A 5 2.34 -14.95 15.73
N TYR A 6 1.72 -13.87 15.26
CA TYR A 6 0.79 -13.06 16.03
C TYR A 6 -0.62 -13.00 15.42
N GLY A 7 -0.88 -13.76 14.34
CA GLY A 7 -2.21 -13.86 13.73
C GLY A 7 -2.67 -12.62 12.96
N PHE A 8 -1.77 -11.67 12.67
CA PHE A 8 -2.10 -10.48 11.89
C PHE A 8 -2.58 -10.85 10.49
N LYS A 9 -3.50 -10.05 9.94
CA LYS A 9 -4.25 -10.41 8.72
C LYS A 9 -3.97 -9.51 7.53
N GLY A 10 -2.95 -8.66 7.58
CA GLY A 10 -2.67 -7.74 6.48
C GLY A 10 -1.48 -6.83 6.74
N LEU A 11 -1.16 -6.06 5.71
CA LEU A 11 -0.17 -5.00 5.72
C LEU A 11 -0.86 -3.66 5.44
N LYS A 12 -0.41 -2.59 6.10
CA LYS A 12 -0.86 -1.22 5.80
C LYS A 12 0.33 -0.35 5.47
N PHE A 13 0.30 0.29 4.30
CA PHE A 13 1.24 1.31 3.91
C PHE A 13 0.67 2.71 4.15
N LEU A 14 1.58 3.62 4.52
CA LEU A 14 1.33 5.05 4.65
C LEU A 14 2.27 5.85 3.71
N PRO A 15 2.11 5.74 2.38
CA PRO A 15 3.04 6.35 1.41
C PRO A 15 3.25 7.85 1.61
N VAL A 16 2.17 8.57 1.94
CA VAL A 16 2.17 10.03 2.16
C VAL A 16 3.07 10.47 3.32
N TYR A 17 3.25 9.63 4.33
CA TYR A 17 4.09 9.88 5.51
C TYR A 17 5.48 9.26 5.38
N ASN A 18 5.60 8.17 4.61
CA ASN A 18 6.85 7.42 4.44
C ASN A 18 7.65 7.84 3.19
N PHE A 19 7.12 8.77 2.41
CA PHE A 19 7.77 9.41 1.27
C PHE A 19 8.23 8.45 0.16
N PHE A 20 7.39 7.47 -0.19
CA PHE A 20 7.65 6.56 -1.30
C PHE A 20 6.38 6.37 -2.15
N PHE A 21 6.55 6.07 -3.42
CA PHE A 21 5.43 5.70 -4.27
C PHE A 21 5.08 4.21 -4.12
N PRO A 22 3.81 3.81 -4.15
CA PRO A 22 3.43 2.39 -4.12
C PRO A 22 4.12 1.53 -5.19
N ASN A 23 4.40 2.06 -6.38
CA ASN A 23 5.12 1.36 -7.45
C ASN A 23 6.64 1.40 -7.32
N ASP A 24 7.19 1.91 -6.21
CA ASP A 24 8.62 1.82 -5.96
C ASP A 24 9.04 0.36 -5.77
N ARG A 25 10.05 -0.11 -6.52
CA ARG A 25 10.54 -1.49 -6.45
C ARG A 25 10.99 -1.92 -5.06
N ARG A 26 11.33 -0.99 -4.18
CA ARG A 26 11.63 -1.28 -2.76
C ARG A 26 10.42 -1.85 -2.01
N ALA A 27 9.20 -1.59 -2.48
CA ALA A 27 7.96 -2.11 -1.91
C ALA A 27 7.60 -3.53 -2.42
N TYR A 28 8.15 -3.96 -3.55
CA TYR A 28 7.76 -5.22 -4.21
C TYR A 28 7.95 -6.47 -3.36
N PRO A 29 9.05 -6.62 -2.59
CA PRO A 29 9.20 -7.77 -1.69
C PRO A 29 8.07 -7.89 -0.67
N PHE A 30 7.43 -6.78 -0.29
CA PHE A 30 6.26 -6.80 0.59
C PHE A 30 5.00 -7.29 -0.13
N TYR A 31 4.83 -6.95 -1.41
CA TYR A 31 3.71 -7.43 -2.23
C TYR A 31 3.83 -8.92 -2.53
N GLU A 32 5.02 -9.38 -2.89
CA GLU A 32 5.32 -10.81 -3.07
C GLU A 32 5.01 -11.59 -1.80
N LYS A 33 5.46 -11.08 -0.65
CA LYS A 33 5.19 -11.76 0.63
C LYS A 33 3.72 -11.70 1.04
N ALA A 34 3.03 -10.60 0.79
CA ALA A 34 1.60 -10.48 1.04
C ALA A 34 0.80 -11.46 0.16
N LEU A 35 1.21 -11.62 -1.10
CA LEU A 35 0.63 -12.59 -2.03
C LEU A 35 0.88 -14.04 -1.57
N GLU A 36 2.12 -14.39 -1.21
CA GLU A 36 2.48 -15.71 -0.69
C GLU A 36 1.67 -16.07 0.57
N LEU A 37 1.51 -15.12 1.48
CA LEU A 37 0.75 -15.30 2.71
C LEU A 37 -0.77 -15.13 2.53
N ASN A 38 -1.22 -14.81 1.32
CA ASN A 38 -2.61 -14.54 0.98
C ASN A 38 -3.27 -13.50 1.90
N VAL A 39 -2.55 -12.44 2.26
CA VAL A 39 -3.04 -11.33 3.09
C VAL A 39 -3.20 -10.05 2.27
N PRO A 40 -4.23 -9.22 2.53
CA PRO A 40 -4.41 -7.95 1.85
C PRO A 40 -3.34 -6.90 2.18
N VAL A 41 -3.13 -5.99 1.24
CA VAL A 41 -2.35 -4.76 1.43
C VAL A 41 -3.26 -3.56 1.34
N MET A 42 -3.26 -2.74 2.39
CA MET A 42 -4.03 -1.50 2.48
C MET A 42 -3.13 -0.30 2.23
N PHE A 43 -3.58 0.63 1.39
CA PHE A 43 -2.89 1.89 1.13
C PHE A 43 -3.72 3.06 1.64
N HIS A 44 -3.03 4.01 2.27
CA HIS A 44 -3.60 5.32 2.50
C HIS A 44 -3.57 6.14 1.20
N SER A 45 -4.75 6.44 0.65
CA SER A 45 -4.97 7.25 -0.54
C SER A 45 -5.99 8.33 -0.21
N ALA A 46 -5.53 9.50 0.24
CA ALA A 46 -6.38 10.65 0.56
C ALA A 46 -5.56 11.94 0.64
N ALA A 47 -6.25 13.07 0.53
CA ALA A 47 -5.74 14.34 1.03
C ALA A 47 -5.36 14.23 2.51
N VAL A 48 -4.23 14.84 2.83
CA VAL A 48 -3.75 14.97 4.20
C VAL A 48 -3.41 16.43 4.44
N GLY A 49 -4.15 17.06 5.35
CA GLY A 49 -3.93 18.45 5.79
C GLY A 49 -2.73 18.59 6.74
N SER A 50 -1.59 17.99 6.44
CA SER A 50 -0.39 18.02 7.29
C SER A 50 0.87 18.31 6.48
N THR A 51 1.73 19.18 7.01
CA THR A 51 3.05 19.47 6.43
C THR A 51 4.03 18.31 6.57
N ALA A 52 3.74 17.34 7.44
CA ALA A 52 4.49 16.09 7.57
C ALA A 52 4.18 15.08 6.45
N ALA A 53 3.19 15.35 5.60
CA ALA A 53 2.76 14.46 4.53
C ALA A 53 3.02 15.08 3.15
N ARG A 54 3.17 14.23 2.13
CA ARG A 54 3.22 14.65 0.72
C ARG A 54 2.19 13.87 -0.08
N MET A 55 1.12 14.56 -0.48
CA MET A 55 -0.05 13.96 -1.14
C MET A 55 0.29 13.22 -2.44
N LYS A 56 1.34 13.65 -3.16
CA LYS A 56 1.79 12.98 -4.40
C LYS A 56 2.04 11.48 -4.22
N TYR A 57 2.47 11.03 -3.03
CA TYR A 57 2.74 9.62 -2.76
C TYR A 57 1.47 8.81 -2.50
N GLY A 58 0.36 9.46 -2.15
CA GLY A 58 -0.95 8.83 -1.95
C GLY A 58 -1.83 8.84 -3.20
N HIS A 59 -1.36 9.33 -4.34
CA HIS A 59 -2.18 9.40 -5.54
C HIS A 59 -2.46 7.98 -6.07
N PRO A 60 -3.73 7.61 -6.36
CA PRO A 60 -4.07 6.25 -6.76
C PRO A 60 -3.49 5.79 -8.11
N MET A 61 -3.00 6.69 -8.96
CA MET A 61 -2.39 6.32 -10.25
C MET A 61 -1.15 5.44 -10.06
N TYR A 62 -0.39 5.65 -8.98
CA TYR A 62 0.78 4.82 -8.69
C TYR A 62 0.43 3.41 -8.21
N LEU A 63 -0.85 3.09 -7.98
CA LEU A 63 -1.30 1.72 -7.71
C LEU A 63 -1.57 0.94 -8.99
N GLU A 64 -1.68 1.59 -10.15
CA GLU A 64 -1.90 0.93 -11.44
C GLU A 64 -0.80 -0.10 -11.72
N ASP A 65 0.47 0.31 -11.64
CA ASP A 65 1.61 -0.59 -11.84
C ASP A 65 1.57 -1.78 -10.87
N VAL A 66 1.22 -1.54 -9.60
CA VAL A 66 1.13 -2.59 -8.58
C VAL A 66 0.01 -3.59 -8.90
N VAL A 67 -1.13 -3.12 -9.38
CA VAL A 67 -2.25 -3.98 -9.80
C VAL A 67 -1.88 -4.79 -11.04
N MET A 68 -1.17 -4.19 -11.99
CA MET A 68 -0.71 -4.85 -13.22
C MET A 68 0.34 -5.93 -12.94
N ASP A 69 1.29 -5.65 -12.07
CA ASP A 69 2.37 -6.56 -11.72
C ASP A 69 1.91 -7.69 -10.78
N PHE A 70 0.93 -7.42 -9.91
CA PHE A 70 0.41 -8.37 -8.92
C PHE A 70 -1.13 -8.54 -9.03
N PRO A 71 -1.66 -9.08 -10.15
CA PRO A 71 -3.10 -9.11 -10.42
C PRO A 71 -3.93 -9.96 -9.45
N LYS A 72 -3.27 -10.84 -8.67
CA LYS A 72 -3.91 -11.68 -7.63
C LYS A 72 -3.81 -11.08 -6.23
N LEU A 73 -3.10 -9.96 -6.05
CA LEU A 73 -2.95 -9.33 -4.75
C LEU A 73 -4.25 -8.64 -4.32
N LYS A 74 -4.68 -8.90 -3.10
CA LYS A 74 -5.85 -8.22 -2.51
C LYS A 74 -5.44 -6.83 -2.06
N ILE A 75 -5.90 -5.80 -2.77
CA ILE A 75 -5.59 -4.40 -2.48
C ILE A 75 -6.81 -3.69 -1.89
N CYS A 76 -6.58 -2.94 -0.81
CA CYS A 76 -7.57 -2.06 -0.20
C CYS A 76 -7.11 -0.60 -0.29
N ILE A 77 -7.88 0.24 -0.96
CA ILE A 77 -7.61 1.68 -1.07
C ILE A 77 -8.46 2.39 -0.01
N SER A 78 -7.80 2.95 1.00
CA SER A 78 -8.50 3.67 2.06
C SER A 78 -9.04 5.01 1.56
N HIS A 79 -10.12 5.50 2.19
CA HIS A 79 -10.68 6.85 1.98
C HIS A 79 -11.19 7.16 0.56
N MET A 80 -11.37 6.14 -0.28
CA MET A 80 -11.87 6.29 -1.66
C MET A 80 -11.05 7.29 -2.50
N SER A 81 -9.77 7.48 -2.17
CA SER A 81 -8.92 8.45 -2.87
C SER A 81 -9.47 9.89 -2.82
N PHE A 82 -10.12 10.26 -1.71
CA PHE A 82 -10.64 11.61 -1.51
C PHE A 82 -9.55 12.67 -1.75
N PRO A 83 -9.81 13.68 -2.61
CA PRO A 83 -8.81 14.65 -3.05
C PRO A 83 -8.49 15.73 -2.02
#